data_AF-A0A7C1C4J0-F1
#
_entry.id   AF-A0A7C1C4J0-F1
#
_cell.length_a   1.000
_cell.length_b   1.000
_cell.length_c   1.000
_cell.angle_alpha   90.00
_cell.angle_beta   90.00
_cell.angle_gamma   90.00
#
_symmetry.space_group_name_H-M   'P 1'
#
loop_
_entity.id
_entity.type
_entity.pdbx_description
1 polymer ?
#
loop_
_entity_poly.entity_id
_entity_poly.type
_entity_poly.pdbx_seq_one_letter_code
_entity_poly.pdbx_strand_id
1 'polypeptide(L)' 'MRHRKSFNHLGRTSSHRKAMLSNMASSLIKNKRINTTVAKA' A
#
# COMPACT_ATOMS: atom_id res chain seq x y z
N MET A 1 22.74 6.24 2.89
CA MET A 1 21.94 6.55 1.68
C MET A 1 21.16 5.30 1.25
N ARG A 2 19.89 5.42 0.80
CA ARG A 2 19.11 4.29 0.26
C ARG A 2 19.25 4.24 -1.27
N HIS A 3 20.33 3.67 -1.80
CA HIS A 3 20.48 3.50 -3.25
C HIS A 3 19.61 2.35 -3.78
N ARG A 4 18.93 2.58 -4.91
CA ARG A 4 18.14 1.59 -5.67
C ARG A 4 17.01 0.87 -4.90
N LYS A 5 16.52 1.45 -3.80
CA LYS A 5 15.34 0.89 -3.09
C LYS A 5 14.05 1.42 -3.71
N SER A 6 13.29 0.54 -4.36
CA SER A 6 11.98 0.84 -4.96
C SER A 6 10.81 0.73 -3.98
N PHE A 7 11.05 0.23 -2.76
CA PHE A 7 9.98 -0.06 -1.81
C PHE A 7 9.71 1.09 -0.82
N ASN A 8 8.43 1.45 -0.69
CA ASN A 8 7.94 2.42 0.27
C ASN A 8 7.61 1.74 1.63
N HIS A 9 8.19 2.22 2.72
CA HIS A 9 7.94 1.67 4.06
C HIS A 9 6.57 2.09 4.64
N LEU A 10 6.01 3.22 4.20
CA LEU A 10 4.73 3.76 4.68
C LEU A 10 4.61 3.87 6.22
N GLY A 11 5.74 3.95 6.93
CA GLY A 11 5.80 3.93 8.39
C GLY A 11 5.24 2.67 9.04
N ARG A 12 5.23 1.52 8.33
CA ARG A 12 4.62 0.26 8.80
C ARG A 12 5.59 -0.91 8.77
N THR A 13 5.38 -1.86 9.68
CA THR A 13 6.03 -3.18 9.64
C THR A 13 5.68 -3.92 8.36
N SER A 14 6.49 -4.92 8.00
CA SER A 14 6.27 -5.71 6.78
C SER A 14 4.90 -6.42 6.78
N SER A 15 4.52 -7.01 7.92
CA SER A 15 3.24 -7.71 8.09
C SER A 15 2.04 -6.78 7.91
N HIS A 16 2.05 -5.62 8.59
CA HIS A 16 1.00 -4.63 8.47
C HIS A 16 0.89 -4.12 7.03
N ARG A 17 2.01 -3.79 6.37
CA ARG A 17 1.98 -3.32 4.98
C ARG A 17 1.38 -4.37 4.03
N LYS A 18 1.71 -5.65 4.20
CA LYS A 18 1.13 -6.74 3.39
C LYS A 18 -0.39 -6.80 3.57
N ALA A 19 -0.87 -6.81 4.81
CA ALA A 19 -2.30 -6.83 5.11
C ALA A 19 -3.03 -5.59 4.56
N MET A 20 -2.44 -4.40 4.71
CA MET A 20 -3.00 -3.14 4.20
C MET A 20 -3.17 -3.17 2.68
N LEU A 21 -2.13 -3.59 1.94
CA LEU A 21 -2.18 -3.68 0.47
C LEU A 21 -3.21 -4.70 0.00
N SER A 22 -3.31 -5.86 0.64
CA SER A 22 -4.33 -6.86 0.34
C SER A 22 -5.75 -6.31 0.52
N ASN A 23 -6.00 -5.62 1.64
CA ASN A 23 -7.31 -5.03 1.92
C ASN A 23 -7.67 -3.91 0.93
N MET A 24 -6.69 -3.09 0.52
CA MET A 24 -6.91 -2.06 -0.51
C MET A 24 -7.25 -2.68 -1.86
N ALA A 25 -6.54 -3.74 -2.27
CA ALA A 25 -6.84 -4.46 -3.51
C ALA A 25 -8.25 -5.07 -3.48
N SER A 26 -8.64 -5.73 -2.38
CA SER A 26 -10.01 -6.26 -2.23
C SER A 26 -11.07 -5.17 -2.27
N SER A 27 -10.81 -4.02 -1.64
CA SER A 27 -11.73 -2.87 -1.64
C SER A 27 -11.87 -2.25 -3.03
N LEU A 28 -10.77 -2.19 -3.80
CA LEU A 28 -10.79 -1.69 -5.17
C LEU A 28 -11.58 -2.61 -6.10
N ILE A 29 -11.42 -3.94 -5.98
CA ILE A 29 -12.18 -4.91 -6.79
C ILE A 29 -13.68 -4.80 -6.52
N LYS A 30 -14.07 -4.65 -5.24
CA LYS A 30 -15.47 -4.54 -4.80
C LYS A 30 -16.13 -3.23 -5.24
N ASN A 31 -15.45 -2.11 -5.00
CA ASN A 31 -16.05 -0.77 -5.17
C ASN A 31 -15.70 -0.09 -6.50
N LYS A 32 -14.85 -0.72 -7.34
CA LYS A 32 -14.31 -0.21 -8.62
C LYS A 32 -13.45 1.05 -8.52
N ARG A 33 -13.53 1.79 -7.42
CA ARG A 33 -12.72 2.96 -7.09
C ARG A 33 -12.60 3.07 -5.57
N ILE A 34 -11.44 3.49 -5.09
CA ILE A 34 -11.20 3.83 -3.69
C ILE A 34 -10.41 5.15 -3.62
N ASN A 35 -10.66 5.95 -2.59
CA ASN A 35 -9.87 7.13 -2.30
C ASN A 35 -8.80 6.76 -1.27
N THR A 36 -7.53 7.01 -1.60
CA THR A 36 -6.39 6.78 -0.71
C THR A 36 -5.36 7.88 -0.88
N THR A 37 -4.34 7.92 -0.03
CA THR A 37 -3.25 8.89 -0.14
C THR A 37 -2.35 8.53 -1.31
N VAL A 38 -1.81 9.54 -2.03
CA VAL A 38 -0.92 9.35 -3.19
C VAL A 38 0.21 8.35 -2.92
N ALA A 39 0.84 8.40 -1.74
CA ALA A 39 1.93 7.49 -1.40
C ALA A 39 1.55 5.99 -1.30
N LYS A 40 0.26 5.66 -1.20
CA LYS A 40 -0.28 4.29 -1.07
C LYS A 40 -0.90 3.76 -2.37
N ALA A 41 -1.09 4.62 -3.37
CA ALA A 41 -1.52 4.26 -4.72
C ALA A 41 -0.30 3.88 -5.56
#